data_AF-W4RJF6-F1
#
_entry.id   AF-W4RJF6-F1
#
_cell.length_a   1.000
_cell.length_b   1.000
_cell.length_c   1.000
_cell.angle_alpha   90.00
_cell.angle_beta   90.00
_cell.angle_gamma   90.00
#
_symmetry.space_group_name_H-M   'P 1'
#
loop_
_entity.id
_entity.type
_entity.pdbx_description
1 polymer ?
#
loop_
_entity_poly.entity_id
_entity_poly.type
_entity_poly.pdbx_seq_one_letter_code
_entity_poly.pdbx_strand_id
1 'polypeptide(L)'
;MAEIDTKLAQLGNRSESSTGAVNPPIYLTTAYRHGGIGQSSGYDYVRTGNPTREILEKAIADLEEGDRGFACSSGMAAIWTVLSLFAHGDEWIVSKDLYGGTYRLLEQGFKKWGLNSTYADMADLNEIKSAITPRTKALFVETPTNPLMEQADIKAIAKIAKENGILLIVDNTFYTPLLQKPLTIGADIVIHSATKYLGGHNDVLAG
;
A
#
# COMPACT_ATOMS: atom_id res chain seq x y z
N MET A 1 13.90 -20.04 -11.28
CA MET A 1 13.45 -18.97 -10.37
C MET A 1 14.34 -19.04 -9.15
N ALA A 2 14.99 -17.95 -8.75
CA ALA A 2 15.66 -17.93 -7.45
C ALA A 2 14.59 -18.16 -6.36
N GLU A 3 14.89 -18.97 -5.35
CA GLU A 3 13.97 -19.17 -4.22
C GLU A 3 13.70 -17.82 -3.53
N ILE A 4 12.48 -17.62 -3.02
CA ILE A 4 12.06 -16.35 -2.41
C ILE A 4 13.02 -15.89 -1.33
N ASP A 5 13.57 -16.83 -0.55
CA ASP A 5 14.58 -16.57 0.48
C ASP A 5 15.85 -15.96 -0.09
N THR A 6 16.28 -16.41 -1.28
CA THR A 6 17.42 -15.81 -1.98
C THR A 6 17.11 -14.39 -2.40
N LYS A 7 15.91 -14.14 -2.93
CA LYS A 7 15.49 -12.78 -3.33
C LYS A 7 15.50 -11.84 -2.13
N LEU A 8 14.91 -12.26 -1.01
CA LEU A 8 14.83 -11.48 0.23
C LEU A 8 16.22 -11.22 0.83
N ALA A 9 17.07 -12.24 0.92
CA ALA A 9 18.43 -12.11 1.47
C ALA A 9 19.37 -11.26 0.60
N GLN A 10 19.03 -11.05 -0.68
CA GLN A 10 19.83 -10.27 -1.63
C GLN A 10 19.26 -8.86 -1.88
N LEU A 11 18.18 -8.46 -1.21
CA LEU A 11 17.59 -7.13 -1.38
C LEU A 11 18.63 -6.03 -1.09
N GLY A 12 18.76 -5.08 -2.02
CA GLY A 12 19.73 -4.00 -1.93
C GLY A 12 21.19 -4.40 -2.16
N ASN A 13 21.52 -5.68 -2.32
CA ASN A 13 22.88 -6.09 -2.67
C ASN A 13 23.27 -5.50 -4.03
N ARG A 14 24.53 -5.04 -4.15
CA ARG A 14 25.08 -4.40 -5.36
C ARG A 14 24.36 -3.13 -5.81
N SER A 15 23.52 -2.53 -4.95
CA SER A 15 22.90 -1.23 -5.22
C SER A 15 23.89 -0.06 -5.14
N GLU A 16 25.02 -0.26 -4.46
CA GLU A 16 26.11 0.71 -4.30
C GLU A 16 27.37 0.16 -4.98
N SER A 17 28.02 0.99 -5.82
CA SER A 17 29.20 0.57 -6.61
C SER A 17 30.44 1.44 -6.40
N SER A 18 30.32 2.61 -5.78
CA SER A 18 31.43 3.52 -5.52
C SER A 18 32.39 2.99 -4.46
N THR A 19 31.89 2.25 -3.46
CA THR A 19 32.71 1.68 -2.39
C THR A 19 32.70 0.15 -2.40
N GLY A 20 31.71 -0.46 -3.06
CA GLY A 20 31.51 -1.91 -3.08
C GLY A 20 30.88 -2.42 -1.78
N ALA A 21 30.15 -1.57 -1.05
CA ALA A 21 29.43 -1.97 0.15
C ALA A 21 28.39 -3.06 -0.19
N VAL A 22 28.43 -4.17 0.55
CA VAL A 22 27.48 -5.28 0.37
C VAL A 22 26.09 -4.88 0.86
N ASN A 23 26.01 -4.28 2.04
CA ASN A 23 24.79 -3.69 2.56
C ASN A 23 24.63 -2.27 2.01
N PRO A 24 23.43 -1.87 1.59
CA PRO A 24 23.19 -0.52 1.11
C PRO A 24 23.47 0.51 2.21
N PRO A 25 24.14 1.64 1.91
CA PRO A 25 24.31 2.72 2.87
C PRO A 25 22.98 3.32 3.34
N ILE A 26 22.99 3.90 4.54
CA ILE A 26 21.89 4.70 5.06
C ILE A 26 22.14 6.17 4.69
N TYR A 27 21.38 6.69 3.72
CA TYR A 27 21.53 8.06 3.24
C TYR A 27 20.75 9.04 4.14
N LEU A 28 21.41 9.52 5.20
CA LEU A 28 20.89 10.53 6.14
C LEU A 28 21.13 11.98 5.68
N THR A 29 21.01 12.23 4.37
CA THR A 29 21.11 13.58 3.79
C THR A 29 19.74 14.13 3.44
N THR A 30 19.58 15.45 3.49
CA THR A 30 18.34 16.14 3.12
C THR A 30 18.30 16.57 1.65
N ALA A 31 19.47 16.88 1.08
CA ALA A 31 19.61 17.39 -0.27
C ALA A 31 20.84 16.79 -0.97
N TYR A 32 20.80 16.79 -2.30
CA TYR A 32 21.85 16.26 -3.16
C TYR A 32 22.39 17.37 -4.06
N ARG A 33 23.68 17.29 -4.39
CA ARG A 33 24.33 18.28 -5.25
C ARG A 33 23.88 18.10 -6.71
N HIS A 34 23.48 19.19 -7.36
CA HIS A 34 23.24 19.23 -8.80
C HIS A 34 24.55 19.48 -9.58
N GLY A 35 24.72 18.79 -10.71
CA GLY A 35 25.84 19.02 -11.63
C GLY A 35 25.71 20.31 -12.46
N GLY A 36 24.48 20.82 -12.59
CA GLY A 36 24.13 22.01 -13.37
C GLY A 36 22.62 22.06 -13.65
N ILE A 37 22.16 23.10 -14.33
CA ILE A 37 20.75 23.22 -14.75
C ILE A 37 20.40 22.06 -15.68
N GLY A 38 19.33 21.33 -15.39
CA GLY A 38 18.87 20.17 -16.17
C GLY A 38 19.67 18.89 -15.96
N GLN A 39 20.70 18.89 -15.10
CA GLN A 39 21.45 17.69 -14.73
C GLN A 39 20.93 17.11 -13.42
N SER A 40 20.47 15.85 -13.45
CA SER A 40 20.00 15.13 -12.26
C SER A 40 20.78 13.84 -12.08
N SER A 41 21.12 13.52 -10.84
CA SER A 41 21.62 12.20 -10.43
C SER A 41 20.49 11.20 -10.19
N GLY A 42 19.23 11.60 -10.42
CA GLY A 42 18.03 10.90 -9.95
C GLY A 42 17.58 11.35 -8.55
N TYR A 43 18.40 12.11 -7.83
CA TYR A 43 18.09 12.58 -6.47
C TYR A 43 18.40 14.06 -6.34
N ASP A 44 17.43 14.81 -5.80
CA ASP A 44 17.54 16.25 -5.56
C ASP A 44 17.26 16.57 -4.09
N TYR A 45 16.13 16.08 -3.57
CA TYR A 45 15.68 16.31 -2.19
C TYR A 45 15.08 15.03 -1.58
N VAL A 46 15.40 14.75 -0.32
CA VAL A 46 15.10 13.47 0.36
C VAL A 46 13.62 13.09 0.41
N ARG A 47 12.73 14.09 0.43
CA ARG A 47 11.28 13.87 0.39
C ARG A 47 10.86 13.26 -0.95
N THR A 48 11.41 13.77 -2.05
CA THR A 48 11.10 13.32 -3.41
C THR A 48 11.73 11.95 -3.70
N GLY A 49 12.99 11.75 -3.29
CA GLY A 49 13.71 10.49 -3.49
C GLY A 49 14.86 10.33 -2.50
N ASN A 50 15.10 9.09 -2.07
CA ASN A 50 16.18 8.72 -1.18
C ASN A 50 16.69 7.33 -1.57
N PRO A 51 18.00 7.11 -1.80
CA PRO A 51 18.49 5.82 -2.27
C PRO A 51 18.20 4.66 -1.33
N THR A 52 18.23 4.88 -0.01
CA THR A 52 17.87 3.85 0.97
C THR A 52 16.39 3.49 0.88
N ARG A 53 15.51 4.50 0.76
CA ARG A 53 14.06 4.29 0.61
C ARG A 53 13.69 3.65 -0.72
N GLU A 54 14.37 4.03 -1.80
CA GLU A 54 14.13 3.51 -3.15
C GLU A 54 14.35 2.00 -3.22
N ILE A 55 15.31 1.46 -2.47
CA ILE A 55 15.53 0.00 -2.37
C ILE A 55 14.31 -0.69 -1.78
N LEU A 56 13.76 -0.16 -0.68
CA LEU A 56 12.54 -0.68 -0.06
C LEU A 56 11.34 -0.59 -1.00
N GLU A 57 11.16 0.56 -1.65
CA GLU A 57 10.07 0.83 -2.60
C GLU A 57 10.10 -0.11 -3.82
N LYS A 58 11.29 -0.36 -4.38
CA LYS A 58 11.48 -1.34 -5.45
C LYS A 58 11.26 -2.76 -4.98
N ALA A 59 11.76 -3.11 -3.79
CA ALA A 59 11.61 -4.44 -3.23
C ALA A 59 10.15 -4.81 -3.02
N ILE A 60 9.36 -3.93 -2.39
CA ILE A 60 7.95 -4.22 -2.13
C ILE A 60 7.14 -4.30 -3.42
N ALA A 61 7.42 -3.44 -4.40
CA ALA A 61 6.79 -3.51 -5.73
C ALA A 61 7.04 -4.87 -6.39
N ASP A 62 8.30 -5.32 -6.40
CA ASP A 62 8.71 -6.59 -7.00
C ASP A 62 8.21 -7.82 -6.21
N LEU A 63 7.97 -7.69 -4.90
CA LEU A 63 7.36 -8.76 -4.09
C LEU A 63 5.86 -8.87 -4.33
N GLU A 64 5.15 -7.76 -4.45
CA GLU A 64 3.71 -7.70 -4.74
C GLU A 64 3.37 -7.90 -6.24
N GLU A 65 4.39 -7.95 -7.11
CA GLU A 65 4.23 -7.94 -8.57
C GLU A 65 3.50 -6.69 -9.09
N GLY A 66 3.80 -5.55 -8.49
CA GLY A 66 3.29 -4.23 -8.86
C GLY A 66 4.28 -3.39 -9.65
N ASP A 67 3.79 -2.30 -10.24
CA ASP A 67 4.60 -1.38 -11.04
C ASP A 67 5.55 -0.52 -10.19
N ARG A 68 5.10 -0.09 -8.99
CA ARG A 68 5.83 0.80 -8.08
C ARG A 68 5.40 0.60 -6.63
N GLY A 69 6.33 0.88 -5.70
CA GLY A 69 6.08 0.95 -4.27
C GLY A 69 6.34 2.36 -3.73
N PHE A 70 5.70 2.70 -2.62
CA PHE A 70 5.84 4.01 -1.96
C PHE A 70 5.92 3.80 -0.45
N ALA A 71 7.06 4.12 0.15
CA ALA A 71 7.25 3.92 1.58
C ALA A 71 6.78 5.16 2.37
N CYS A 72 5.93 4.92 3.36
CA CYS A 72 5.29 5.94 4.17
C CYS A 72 5.76 5.87 5.64
N SER A 73 5.53 6.95 6.39
CA SER A 73 5.92 7.04 7.81
C SER A 73 5.12 6.13 8.75
N SER A 74 4.02 5.53 8.26
CA SER A 74 3.20 4.55 8.96
C SER A 74 2.19 3.94 7.99
N GLY A 75 1.61 2.79 8.32
CA GLY A 75 0.47 2.23 7.56
C GLY A 75 -0.69 3.23 7.45
N MET A 76 -0.95 4.04 8.49
CA MET A 76 -1.97 5.10 8.42
C MET A 76 -1.62 6.21 7.44
N ALA A 77 -0.33 6.54 7.28
CA ALA A 77 0.11 7.50 6.26
C ALA A 77 -0.01 6.92 4.84
N ALA A 78 0.20 5.62 4.67
CA ALA A 78 -0.06 4.93 3.40
C ALA A 78 -1.56 4.96 3.05
N ILE A 79 -2.43 4.58 4.00
CA ILE A 79 -3.89 4.67 3.85
C ILE A 79 -4.32 6.09 3.53
N TRP A 80 -3.84 7.08 4.27
CA TRP A 80 -4.12 8.49 4.01
C TRP A 80 -3.72 8.90 2.59
N THR A 81 -2.53 8.51 2.14
CA THR A 81 -2.01 8.85 0.81
C THR A 81 -2.88 8.26 -0.28
N VAL A 82 -3.26 6.99 -0.15
CA VAL A 82 -4.15 6.33 -1.12
C VAL A 82 -5.54 6.96 -1.12
N LEU A 83 -6.14 7.20 0.05
CA LEU A 83 -7.46 7.82 0.15
C LEU A 83 -7.48 9.30 -0.27
N SER A 84 -6.32 9.94 -0.39
CA SER A 84 -6.22 11.32 -0.93
C SER A 84 -6.41 11.41 -2.45
N LEU A 85 -6.52 10.27 -3.15
CA LEU A 85 -6.85 10.22 -4.57
C LEU A 85 -8.28 10.67 -4.88
N PHE A 86 -9.17 10.63 -3.88
CA PHE A 86 -10.60 10.87 -4.05
C PHE A 86 -10.99 12.31 -3.73
N ALA A 87 -12.10 12.75 -4.32
CA ALA A 87 -12.59 14.11 -4.21
C ALA A 87 -13.91 14.19 -3.45
N HIS A 88 -14.26 15.40 -3.03
CA HIS A 88 -15.53 15.67 -2.34
C HIS A 88 -16.72 15.05 -3.10
N GLY A 89 -17.55 14.29 -2.38
CA GLY A 89 -18.71 13.60 -2.92
C GLY A 89 -18.44 12.16 -3.35
N ASP A 90 -17.19 11.72 -3.46
CA ASP A 90 -16.87 10.31 -3.69
C ASP A 90 -17.21 9.47 -2.46
N GLU A 91 -17.55 8.21 -2.71
CA GLU A 91 -17.89 7.22 -1.69
C GLU A 91 -16.98 5.99 -1.78
N TRP A 92 -16.73 5.39 -0.63
CA TRP A 92 -16.04 4.10 -0.51
C TRP A 92 -16.96 3.05 0.08
N ILE A 93 -16.81 1.81 -0.36
CA ILE A 93 -17.34 0.65 0.36
C ILE A 93 -16.16 0.00 1.07
N VAL A 94 -16.25 -0.16 2.38
CA VAL A 94 -15.12 -0.54 3.25
C VAL A 94 -15.49 -1.78 4.06
N SER A 95 -14.53 -2.68 4.31
CA SER A 95 -14.75 -3.83 5.21
C SER A 95 -15.38 -3.38 6.52
N LYS A 96 -16.46 -4.03 6.95
CA LYS A 96 -17.12 -3.74 8.24
C LYS A 96 -16.19 -4.00 9.44
N ASP A 97 -15.36 -5.04 9.33
CA ASP A 97 -14.31 -5.37 10.29
C ASP A 97 -12.98 -4.92 9.71
N LEU A 98 -12.40 -3.89 10.31
CA LEU A 98 -11.14 -3.31 9.88
C LEU A 98 -10.40 -2.70 11.06
N TYR A 99 -9.11 -2.42 10.88
CA TYR A 99 -8.32 -1.72 11.88
C TYR A 99 -9.00 -0.42 12.36
N GLY A 100 -9.21 -0.29 13.67
CA GLY A 100 -9.93 0.86 14.26
C GLY A 100 -9.31 2.23 13.96
N GLY A 101 -8.00 2.29 13.65
CA GLY A 101 -7.38 3.53 13.17
C GLY A 101 -7.87 3.96 11.79
N THR A 102 -8.16 3.00 10.90
CA THR A 102 -8.75 3.24 9.58
C THR A 102 -10.17 3.73 9.72
N TYR A 103 -11.00 3.08 10.54
CA TYR A 103 -12.36 3.56 10.84
C TYR A 103 -12.35 5.01 11.34
N ARG A 104 -11.49 5.33 12.32
CA ARG A 104 -11.36 6.68 12.87
C ARG A 104 -10.93 7.69 11.80
N LEU A 105 -10.03 7.31 10.91
CA LEU A 105 -9.58 8.16 9.81
C LEU A 105 -10.72 8.48 8.84
N LEU A 106 -11.54 7.48 8.49
CA LEU A 106 -12.69 7.67 7.60
C LEU A 106 -13.74 8.60 8.24
N GLU A 107 -14.20 8.26 9.44
CA GLU A 107 -15.32 8.95 10.09
C GLU A 107 -14.98 10.32 10.67
N GLN A 108 -13.76 10.51 11.19
CA GLN A 108 -13.34 11.76 11.84
C GLN A 108 -12.38 12.60 10.98
N GLY A 109 -11.80 11.99 9.94
CA GLY A 109 -10.84 12.62 9.04
C GLY A 109 -11.43 12.99 7.68
N PHE A 110 -11.83 12.01 6.88
CA PHE A 110 -12.29 12.25 5.51
C PHE A 110 -13.75 12.72 5.42
N LYS A 111 -14.61 12.32 6.36
CA LYS A 111 -16.02 12.75 6.41
C LYS A 111 -16.21 14.26 6.42
N LYS A 112 -15.36 15.00 7.14
CA LYS A 112 -15.36 16.48 7.15
C LYS A 112 -14.96 17.11 5.81
N TRP A 113 -14.41 16.33 4.88
CA TRP A 113 -14.06 16.75 3.52
C TRP A 113 -15.09 16.28 2.49
N GLY A 114 -16.24 15.76 2.94
CA GLY A 114 -17.34 15.34 2.08
C GLY A 114 -17.14 13.98 1.42
N LEU A 115 -16.19 13.18 1.92
CA LEU A 115 -15.96 11.80 1.50
C LEU A 115 -16.68 10.86 2.48
N ASN A 116 -17.50 9.93 1.99
CA ASN A 116 -18.31 9.06 2.84
C ASN A 116 -17.93 7.59 2.64
N SER A 117 -18.11 6.80 3.71
CA SER A 117 -17.91 5.35 3.68
C SER A 117 -19.20 4.63 3.95
N THR A 118 -19.44 3.55 3.22
CA THR A 118 -20.44 2.54 3.54
C THR A 118 -19.70 1.27 3.96
N TYR A 119 -20.11 0.67 5.06
CA TYR A 119 -19.45 -0.51 5.61
C TYR A 119 -20.22 -1.75 5.17
N ALA A 120 -19.51 -2.75 4.65
CA ALA A 120 -20.09 -3.99 4.17
C ALA A 120 -19.27 -5.21 4.60
N ASP A 121 -19.93 -6.36 4.70
CA ASP A 121 -19.25 -7.65 4.75
C ASP A 121 -18.60 -7.95 3.39
N MET A 122 -17.26 -7.97 3.35
CA MET A 122 -16.53 -8.25 2.11
C MET A 122 -16.54 -9.74 1.72
N ALA A 123 -17.02 -10.63 2.60
CA ALA A 123 -17.30 -12.02 2.25
C ALA A 123 -18.67 -12.18 1.55
N ASP A 124 -19.59 -11.22 1.70
CA ASP A 124 -20.91 -11.24 1.03
C ASP A 124 -20.91 -10.34 -0.22
N LEU A 125 -20.71 -10.98 -1.38
CA LEU A 125 -20.71 -10.29 -2.67
C LEU A 125 -22.05 -9.59 -3.01
N ASN A 126 -23.18 -10.04 -2.44
CA ASN A 126 -24.46 -9.38 -2.67
C ASN A 126 -24.58 -8.09 -1.87
N GLU A 127 -24.03 -8.07 -0.65
CA GLU A 127 -23.95 -6.87 0.18
C GLU A 127 -23.11 -5.79 -0.51
N ILE A 128 -21.93 -6.16 -1.03
CA ILE A 128 -21.08 -5.27 -1.82
C ILE A 128 -21.85 -4.68 -3.01
N LYS A 129 -22.49 -5.54 -3.82
CA LYS A 129 -23.25 -5.09 -5.01
C LYS A 129 -24.40 -4.14 -4.65
N SER A 130 -25.08 -4.42 -3.54
CA SER A 130 -26.24 -3.63 -3.10
C SER A 130 -25.82 -2.26 -2.54
N ALA A 131 -24.59 -2.14 -2.04
CA ALA A 131 -24.04 -0.89 -1.52
C ALA A 131 -23.46 0.04 -2.61
N ILE A 132 -23.29 -0.43 -3.85
CA ILE A 132 -22.74 0.39 -4.94
C ILE A 132 -23.74 1.48 -5.35
N THR A 133 -23.24 2.72 -5.42
CA THR A 133 -23.96 3.89 -5.91
C THR A 133 -23.18 4.53 -7.07
N PRO A 134 -23.77 5.47 -7.83
CA PRO A 134 -23.04 6.24 -8.83
C PRO A 134 -21.84 7.04 -8.28
N ARG A 135 -21.79 7.26 -6.95
CA ARG A 135 -20.72 7.96 -6.25
C ARG A 135 -19.63 7.04 -5.72
N THR A 136 -19.83 5.71 -5.72
CA THR A 136 -18.81 4.76 -5.27
C THR A 136 -17.60 4.80 -6.20
N LYS A 137 -16.40 5.03 -5.63
CA LYS A 137 -15.13 5.10 -6.37
C LYS A 137 -14.08 4.10 -5.90
N ALA A 138 -14.20 3.55 -4.70
CA ALA A 138 -13.35 2.43 -4.31
C ALA A 138 -14.06 1.40 -3.42
N LEU A 139 -13.57 0.17 -3.51
CA LEU A 139 -13.72 -0.88 -2.51
C LEU A 139 -12.42 -0.94 -1.71
N PHE A 140 -12.49 -0.77 -0.40
CA PHE A 140 -11.35 -0.92 0.52
C PHE A 140 -11.53 -2.21 1.33
N VAL A 141 -10.68 -3.19 1.06
CA VAL A 141 -10.78 -4.55 1.60
C VAL A 141 -9.59 -4.84 2.50
N GLU A 142 -9.86 -5.25 3.74
CA GLU A 142 -8.89 -5.89 4.62
C GLU A 142 -9.17 -7.40 4.62
N THR A 143 -8.17 -8.23 4.30
CA THR A 143 -8.32 -9.70 4.34
C THR A 143 -6.99 -10.39 4.71
N PRO A 144 -6.93 -11.21 5.77
CA PRO A 144 -8.00 -11.44 6.73
C PRO A 144 -8.28 -10.17 7.54
N THR A 145 -9.53 -9.97 7.98
CA THR A 145 -9.89 -8.78 8.77
C THR A 145 -9.25 -8.81 10.16
N ASN A 146 -9.00 -7.64 10.73
CA ASN A 146 -8.57 -7.51 12.12
C ASN A 146 -9.73 -6.98 13.00
N PRO A 147 -10.15 -7.68 14.06
CA PRO A 147 -9.55 -8.89 14.65
C PRO A 147 -10.25 -10.22 14.30
N LEU A 148 -11.37 -10.21 13.55
CA LEU A 148 -12.23 -11.40 13.39
C LEU A 148 -11.69 -12.41 12.38
N MET A 149 -10.65 -12.05 11.62
CA MET A 149 -9.98 -12.90 10.65
C MET A 149 -10.89 -13.38 9.51
N GLU A 150 -11.90 -12.58 9.16
CA GLU A 150 -12.80 -12.85 8.03
C GLU A 150 -12.02 -12.74 6.72
N GLN A 151 -12.28 -13.66 5.78
CA GLN A 151 -11.58 -13.70 4.50
C GLN A 151 -12.50 -13.25 3.37
N ALA A 152 -11.97 -12.44 2.47
CA ALA A 152 -12.67 -11.96 1.29
C ALA A 152 -12.10 -12.59 0.01
N ASP A 153 -12.98 -12.94 -0.94
CA ASP A 153 -12.55 -13.39 -2.28
C ASP A 153 -12.18 -12.17 -3.14
N ILE A 154 -10.91 -11.78 -3.08
CA ILE A 154 -10.37 -10.64 -3.83
C ILE A 154 -10.66 -10.75 -5.33
N LYS A 155 -10.59 -11.95 -5.91
CA LYS A 155 -10.80 -12.14 -7.35
C LYS A 155 -12.27 -11.90 -7.73
N ALA A 156 -13.20 -12.35 -6.90
CA ALA A 156 -14.62 -12.09 -7.09
C ALA A 156 -14.96 -10.60 -6.90
N ILE A 157 -14.38 -9.97 -5.89
CA ILE A 157 -14.54 -8.52 -5.64
C ILE A 157 -13.95 -7.69 -6.78
N ALA A 158 -12.77 -8.05 -7.28
CA ALA A 158 -12.12 -7.38 -8.41
C ALA A 158 -13.01 -7.39 -9.66
N LYS A 159 -13.74 -8.48 -9.90
CA LYS A 159 -14.72 -8.54 -10.99
C LYS A 159 -15.83 -7.51 -10.81
N ILE A 160 -16.40 -7.40 -9.60
CA ILE A 160 -17.44 -6.41 -9.28
C ILE A 160 -16.89 -4.99 -9.45
N ALA A 161 -15.70 -4.71 -8.91
CA ALA A 161 -15.05 -3.41 -9.00
C ALA A 161 -14.86 -2.99 -10.47
N LYS A 162 -14.30 -3.89 -11.29
CA LYS A 162 -14.05 -3.66 -12.71
C LYS A 162 -15.33 -3.44 -13.52
N GLU A 163 -16.39 -4.22 -13.27
CA GLU A 163 -17.69 -4.06 -13.94
C GLU A 163 -18.32 -2.68 -13.69
N ASN A 164 -17.96 -2.03 -12.56
CA ASN A 164 -18.51 -0.73 -12.15
C ASN A 164 -17.51 0.43 -12.30
N GLY A 165 -16.28 0.18 -12.78
CA GLY A 165 -15.24 1.21 -12.91
C GLY A 165 -14.77 1.78 -11.56
N ILE A 166 -14.72 0.93 -10.54
CA ILE A 166 -14.36 1.26 -9.15
C ILE A 166 -12.95 0.71 -8.86
N LEU A 167 -12.14 1.45 -8.10
CA LEU A 167 -10.83 0.96 -7.66
C LEU A 167 -10.95 -0.12 -6.57
N LEU A 168 -10.16 -1.17 -6.65
CA LEU A 168 -10.00 -2.15 -5.59
C LEU A 168 -8.70 -1.92 -4.83
N ILE A 169 -8.83 -1.51 -3.57
CA ILE A 169 -7.72 -1.28 -2.63
C ILE A 169 -7.72 -2.42 -1.61
N VAL A 170 -6.60 -3.12 -1.45
CA VAL A 170 -6.46 -4.22 -0.50
C VAL A 170 -5.39 -3.91 0.54
N ASP A 171 -5.77 -3.91 1.82
CA ASP A 171 -4.81 -3.95 2.92
C ASP A 171 -4.34 -5.40 3.12
N ASN A 172 -3.10 -5.67 2.70
CA ASN A 172 -2.48 -7.00 2.70
C ASN A 172 -1.50 -7.19 3.87
N THR A 173 -1.64 -6.37 4.93
CA THR A 173 -0.72 -6.36 6.08
C THR A 173 -0.52 -7.75 6.67
N PHE A 174 -1.60 -8.53 6.84
CA PHE A 174 -1.56 -9.81 7.53
C PHE A 174 -0.94 -10.93 6.71
N TYR A 175 -1.29 -11.05 5.43
CA TYR A 175 -0.78 -12.12 4.60
C TYR A 175 0.62 -11.83 4.07
N THR A 176 0.97 -10.55 3.88
CA THR A 176 2.21 -10.12 3.20
C THR A 176 2.28 -10.64 1.75
N PRO A 177 3.19 -10.12 0.91
CA PRO A 177 3.39 -10.67 -0.44
C PRO A 177 3.87 -12.14 -0.47
N LEU A 178 4.23 -12.71 0.68
CA LEU A 178 4.66 -14.12 0.77
C LEU A 178 3.49 -15.10 0.68
N LEU A 179 2.30 -14.73 1.21
CA LEU A 179 1.14 -15.62 1.25
C LEU A 179 0.06 -15.21 0.25
N GLN A 180 -0.05 -13.92 -0.07
CA GLN A 180 -1.04 -13.40 -1.01
C GLN A 180 -0.48 -12.19 -1.75
N LYS A 181 -0.71 -12.13 -3.07
CA LYS A 181 -0.36 -10.98 -3.91
C LYS A 181 -1.61 -10.41 -4.57
N PRO A 182 -2.36 -9.51 -3.91
CA PRO A 182 -3.65 -9.04 -4.40
C PRO A 182 -3.62 -8.44 -5.80
N LEU A 183 -2.51 -7.79 -6.20
CA LEU A 183 -2.35 -7.21 -7.53
C LEU A 183 -2.50 -8.26 -8.64
N THR A 184 -1.95 -9.46 -8.42
CA THR A 184 -2.01 -10.58 -9.40
C THR A 184 -3.42 -11.17 -9.56
N ILE A 185 -4.32 -10.88 -8.62
CA ILE A 185 -5.69 -11.39 -8.59
C ILE A 185 -6.74 -10.27 -8.73
N GLY A 186 -6.31 -9.08 -9.12
CA GLY A 186 -7.19 -8.02 -9.61
C GLY A 186 -7.37 -6.81 -8.70
N ALA A 187 -6.60 -6.69 -7.60
CA ALA A 187 -6.51 -5.42 -6.88
C ALA A 187 -5.75 -4.39 -7.71
N ASP A 188 -6.14 -3.11 -7.58
CA ASP A 188 -5.46 -1.99 -8.22
C ASP A 188 -4.35 -1.42 -7.32
N ILE A 189 -4.57 -1.45 -5.99
CA ILE A 189 -3.64 -0.91 -4.99
C ILE A 189 -3.54 -1.89 -3.83
N VAL A 190 -2.31 -2.12 -3.35
CA VAL A 190 -2.04 -2.86 -2.12
C VAL A 190 -1.41 -1.95 -1.08
N ILE A 191 -1.87 -2.05 0.16
CA ILE A 191 -1.38 -1.30 1.31
C ILE A 191 -0.83 -2.29 2.34
N HIS A 192 0.25 -1.88 3.01
CA HIS A 192 0.79 -2.59 4.17
C HIS A 192 0.96 -1.64 5.35
N SER A 193 0.70 -2.14 6.55
CA SER A 193 1.35 -1.62 7.74
C SER A 193 2.69 -2.33 7.88
N ALA A 194 3.73 -1.76 7.25
CA ALA A 194 5.08 -2.32 7.30
C ALA A 194 5.63 -2.42 8.73
N THR A 195 5.02 -1.70 9.68
CA THR A 195 5.22 -1.85 11.13
C THR A 195 5.05 -3.29 11.64
N LYS A 196 4.26 -4.12 10.93
CA LYS A 196 3.88 -5.48 11.36
C LYS A 196 4.86 -6.52 10.84
N TYR A 197 4.42 -7.42 9.97
CA TYR A 197 5.21 -8.57 9.54
C TYR A 197 6.40 -8.18 8.66
N LEU A 198 6.28 -7.11 7.85
CA LEU A 198 7.40 -6.64 7.02
C LEU A 198 8.57 -6.12 7.87
N GLY A 199 8.28 -5.30 8.88
CA GLY A 199 9.26 -4.82 9.85
C GLY A 199 9.72 -5.93 10.79
N GLY A 200 8.79 -6.77 11.26
CA GLY A 200 9.05 -8.05 11.95
C GLY A 200 9.63 -7.95 13.37
N HIS A 201 10.16 -6.79 13.76
CA HIS A 201 10.97 -6.64 14.98
C HIS A 201 10.38 -5.66 16.01
N ASN A 202 9.19 -5.10 15.74
CA ASN A 202 8.49 -4.15 16.63
C ASN A 202 9.29 -2.89 17.01
N ASP A 203 10.19 -2.45 16.14
CA ASP A 203 11.13 -1.34 16.36
C ASP A 203 10.97 -0.18 15.34
N VAL A 204 10.15 -0.37 14.30
CA VAL A 204 9.91 0.62 13.24
C VAL A 204 8.42 0.82 13.00
N LEU A 205 7.99 2.08 12.91
CA LEU A 205 6.69 2.48 12.39
C LEU A 205 6.85 2.83 10.90
N ALA A 206 6.16 2.10 10.03
CA ALA A 206 6.23 2.27 8.58
C ALA A 206 4.94 1.79 7.89
N GLY A 207 4.75 2.24 6.65
CA GLY A 207 3.68 1.84 5.73
C GLY A 207 4.21 1.69 4.32
#